data_AF-A0A257MRW5-F1
#
_entry.id   AF-A0A257MRW5-F1
#
_cell.length_a   1.000
_cell.length_b   1.000
_cell.length_c   1.000
_cell.angle_alpha   90.00
_cell.angle_beta   90.00
_cell.angle_gamma   90.00
#
_symmetry.space_group_name_H-M   'P 1'
#
loop_
_entity.id
_entity.type
_entity.pdbx_description
1 polymer ?
#
loop_
_entity_poly.entity_id
_entity_poly.type
_entity_poly.pdbx_seq_one_letter_code
_entity_poly.pdbx_strand_id
1 'polypeptide(L)'
;MSLIEDLSKDKRVVLYAVAVALAIISIGFFGLKFGLDLEGGSYLQLQLQGAQAQIDVSPEKILEYQFNATSVERRAQSYVVMVPGIIEADVADDLGYVGAKVAAGENSTKITIPASAESIVLTYLKNNLDADVKLNVNVAPVRYEILTNVTRDSLNALLAPVGGRVPEGEDTFVEGVTEETMQDTKRVLDSKLNRLGLQDIKVKPVGGRFLLIDMAGADVAQAQEIVGKPGKFEIRIQTENNESVHVLYGDAVESVEIPSKENEVWGVPFGLSEEGAAAFQKAAIDAGATRKPEDHYISMYLDKEEIFSAPLAPELASSLNKASTRRMQATVGSGDVGSEKAKMLNIHLREGALPVNVEIVGSGQVSAALGSQFKIQMVIAGIIALLAVAGMIYRRYREKRIVLPMITTSFSEVVMMLGVWAIAGWQLDLASLAGIIMVIGTGVDQLVIITDELLRGGEAAASSAQRSIKERAAEVAEKAGVGKIAGTTSKVYLARLSRAFMIILGAAATTVVAMLPLLFM
;
A
#
# COMPACT_ATOMS: atom_id res chain seq x y z
N MET A 1 19.02 32.58 -43.10
CA MET A 1 18.95 32.08 -41.71
C MET A 1 17.74 31.19 -41.62
N SER A 2 17.97 29.91 -41.33
CA SER A 2 16.92 28.90 -41.26
C SER A 2 16.02 29.19 -40.06
N LEU A 3 14.69 29.02 -40.17
CA LEU A 3 13.76 29.15 -39.04
C LEU A 3 14.25 28.38 -37.80
N ILE A 4 14.95 27.28 -38.03
CA ILE A 4 15.52 26.38 -37.01
C ILE A 4 16.65 27.05 -36.20
N GLU A 5 17.47 27.92 -36.81
CA GLU A 5 18.56 28.64 -36.13
C GLU A 5 18.06 29.75 -35.21
N ASP A 6 16.94 30.38 -35.54
CA ASP A 6 16.32 31.39 -34.65
C ASP A 6 15.49 30.73 -33.54
N LEU A 7 14.88 29.58 -33.82
CA LEU A 7 14.15 28.76 -32.86
C LEU A 7 15.05 28.18 -31.76
N SER A 8 16.25 27.70 -32.12
CA SER A 8 17.19 27.08 -31.18
C SER A 8 17.87 28.06 -30.21
N LYS A 9 17.76 29.38 -30.45
CA LYS A 9 18.29 30.41 -29.56
C LYS A 9 17.38 30.73 -28.38
N ASP A 10 16.10 30.40 -28.46
CA ASP A 10 15.17 30.63 -27.36
C ASP A 10 15.26 29.49 -26.35
N LYS A 11 15.62 29.86 -25.12
CA LYS A 11 15.76 28.93 -24.00
C LYS A 11 14.47 28.14 -23.74
N ARG A 12 13.29 28.70 -24.02
CA ARG A 12 11.99 28.05 -23.81
C ARG A 12 11.78 26.90 -24.80
N VAL A 13 12.16 27.13 -26.06
CA VAL A 13 12.03 26.14 -27.13
C VAL A 13 13.00 24.98 -26.93
N VAL A 14 14.24 25.31 -26.52
CA VAL A 14 15.23 24.30 -26.17
C VAL A 14 14.76 23.47 -24.96
N LEU A 15 14.25 24.11 -23.90
CA LEU A 15 13.72 23.41 -22.73
C LEU A 15 12.58 22.45 -23.09
N TYR A 16 11.64 22.90 -23.91
CA TYR A 16 10.54 22.07 -24.39
C TYR A 16 11.03 20.88 -25.22
N ALA A 17 11.94 21.11 -26.18
CA ALA A 17 12.49 20.04 -27.00
C ALA A 17 13.23 19.00 -26.16
N VAL A 18 13.97 19.44 -25.13
CA VAL A 18 14.62 18.55 -24.16
C VAL A 18 13.58 17.76 -23.36
N ALA A 19 12.50 18.39 -22.89
CA ALA A 19 11.44 17.71 -22.14
C ALA A 19 10.76 16.61 -22.97
N VAL A 20 10.44 16.90 -24.24
CA VAL A 20 9.88 15.90 -25.16
C VAL A 20 10.88 14.77 -25.42
N ALA A 21 12.17 15.08 -25.63
CA ALA A 21 13.19 14.07 -25.83
C ALA A 21 13.37 13.17 -24.61
N LEU A 22 13.41 13.76 -23.40
CA LEU A 22 13.45 13.02 -22.14
C LEU A 22 12.22 12.12 -21.98
N ALA A 23 11.03 12.62 -22.29
CA ALA A 23 9.81 11.82 -22.23
C ALA A 23 9.86 10.60 -23.17
N ILE A 24 10.33 10.78 -24.41
CA ILE A 24 10.49 9.67 -25.37
C ILE A 24 11.52 8.65 -24.87
N ILE A 25 12.65 9.12 -24.35
CA ILE A 25 13.69 8.25 -23.76
C ILE A 25 13.10 7.47 -22.58
N SER A 26 12.35 8.13 -21.71
CA SER A 26 11.72 7.50 -20.56
C SER A 26 10.70 6.44 -20.96
N ILE A 27 9.85 6.72 -21.94
CA ILE A 27 8.90 5.72 -22.48
C ILE A 27 9.67 4.52 -23.05
N GLY A 28 10.75 4.76 -23.80
CA GLY A 28 11.55 3.70 -24.41
C GLY A 28 12.32 2.85 -23.41
N PHE A 29 12.82 3.44 -22.33
CA PHE A 29 13.66 2.76 -21.34
C PHE A 29 12.86 2.11 -20.21
N PHE A 30 11.89 2.81 -19.63
CA PHE A 30 11.08 2.31 -18.51
C PHE A 30 9.84 1.54 -18.97
N GLY A 31 9.37 1.78 -20.19
CA GLY A 31 8.12 1.22 -20.70
C GLY A 31 6.89 1.86 -20.06
N LEU A 32 5.73 1.66 -20.70
CA LEU A 32 4.44 2.00 -20.10
C LEU A 32 3.87 0.76 -19.41
N LYS A 33 3.52 0.89 -18.14
CA LYS A 33 2.80 -0.13 -17.39
C LYS A 33 1.31 0.06 -17.60
N PHE A 34 0.59 -1.02 -17.88
CA PHE A 34 -0.86 -0.95 -18.07
C PHE A 34 -1.58 -1.48 -16.83
N GLY A 35 -2.80 -1.01 -16.63
CA GLY A 35 -3.71 -1.51 -15.60
C GLY A 35 -4.39 -2.81 -16.04
N LEU A 36 -5.08 -3.46 -15.09
CA LEU A 36 -5.81 -4.71 -15.32
C LEU A 36 -6.82 -4.61 -16.46
N ASP A 37 -7.42 -3.44 -16.67
CA ASP A 37 -8.39 -3.25 -17.75
C ASP A 37 -7.80 -3.43 -19.16
N LEU A 38 -6.48 -3.26 -19.30
CA LEU A 38 -5.76 -3.29 -20.59
C LEU A 38 -4.81 -4.49 -20.73
N GLU A 39 -4.33 -5.05 -19.61
CA GLU A 39 -3.53 -6.30 -19.61
C GLU A 39 -4.40 -7.55 -19.41
N GLY A 40 -5.54 -7.42 -18.74
CA GLY A 40 -6.28 -8.53 -18.17
C GLY A 40 -5.60 -9.09 -16.93
N GLY A 41 -6.40 -9.73 -16.08
CA GLY A 41 -5.98 -10.29 -14.80
C GLY A 41 -7.11 -10.30 -13.80
N SER A 42 -6.76 -10.47 -12.54
CA SER A 42 -7.68 -10.59 -11.42
C SER A 42 -7.38 -9.50 -10.40
N TYR A 43 -8.40 -8.98 -9.73
CA TYR A 43 -8.22 -8.12 -8.57
C TYR A 43 -8.90 -8.70 -7.33
N LEU A 44 -8.29 -8.43 -6.18
CA LEU A 44 -8.86 -8.68 -4.86
C LEU A 44 -8.83 -7.39 -4.05
N GLN A 45 -9.94 -7.09 -3.40
CA GLN A 45 -10.04 -6.03 -2.41
C GLN A 45 -10.17 -6.66 -1.04
N LEU A 46 -9.16 -6.42 -0.22
CA LEU A 46 -9.12 -6.85 1.17
C LEU A 46 -9.46 -5.67 2.07
N GLN A 47 -10.28 -5.92 3.07
CA GLN A 47 -10.49 -5.04 4.21
C GLN A 47 -9.67 -5.53 5.39
N LEU A 48 -8.85 -4.67 5.97
CA LEU A 48 -8.09 -4.96 7.18
C LEU A 48 -9.01 -4.80 8.38
N GLN A 49 -9.17 -5.88 9.13
CA GLN A 49 -10.00 -5.96 10.32
C GLN A 49 -9.23 -5.41 11.53
N GLY A 50 -9.20 -4.09 11.65
CA GLY A 50 -8.62 -3.42 12.81
C GLY A 50 -9.33 -2.12 13.13
N ALA A 51 -9.05 -1.59 14.32
CA ALA A 51 -9.51 -0.28 14.74
C ALA A 51 -8.47 0.41 15.63
N GLN A 52 -8.46 1.74 15.59
CA GLN A 52 -7.68 2.59 16.48
C GLN A 52 -8.60 3.28 17.46
N ALA A 53 -8.43 3.04 18.75
CA ALA A 53 -9.31 3.57 19.79
C ALA A 53 -8.53 4.26 20.91
N GLN A 54 -9.06 5.39 21.39
CA GLN A 54 -8.70 5.94 22.69
C GLN A 54 -9.53 5.23 23.76
N ILE A 55 -8.91 4.93 24.89
CA ILE A 55 -9.54 4.18 25.97
C ILE A 55 -9.43 5.01 27.25
N ASP A 56 -10.58 5.41 27.78
CA ASP A 56 -10.70 6.10 29.06
C ASP A 56 -11.08 5.07 30.13
N VAL A 57 -10.08 4.59 30.87
CA VAL A 57 -10.23 3.60 31.94
C VAL A 57 -9.11 3.76 32.97
N SER A 58 -9.43 3.51 34.24
CA SER A 58 -8.44 3.47 35.32
C SER A 58 -7.76 2.08 35.35
N PRO A 59 -6.41 2.01 35.29
CA PRO A 59 -5.69 0.74 35.44
C PRO A 59 -5.99 0.03 36.76
N GLU A 60 -6.24 0.79 37.82
CA GLU A 60 -6.61 0.25 39.14
C GLU A 60 -7.92 -0.53 39.07
N LYS A 61 -8.93 -0.01 38.34
CA LYS A 61 -10.22 -0.70 38.15
C LYS A 61 -10.10 -1.99 37.34
N ILE A 62 -9.22 -2.02 36.35
CA ILE A 62 -8.90 -3.24 35.59
C ILE A 62 -8.32 -4.31 36.52
N LEU A 63 -7.32 -3.94 37.32
CA LEU A 63 -6.66 -4.86 38.24
C LEU A 63 -7.57 -5.32 39.37
N GLU A 64 -8.42 -4.43 39.90
CA GLU A 64 -9.48 -4.78 40.86
C GLU A 64 -10.40 -5.87 40.30
N TYR A 65 -10.83 -5.70 39.04
CA TYR A 65 -11.71 -6.65 38.36
C TYR A 65 -11.02 -7.99 38.05
N GLN A 66 -9.83 -7.97 37.46
CA GLN A 66 -9.12 -9.20 37.02
C GLN A 66 -8.69 -10.09 38.18
N PHE A 67 -8.23 -9.49 39.28
CA PHE A 67 -7.74 -10.24 40.45
C PHE A 67 -8.79 -10.39 41.56
N ASN A 68 -10.01 -9.87 41.36
CA ASN A 68 -11.03 -9.75 42.42
C ASN A 68 -10.42 -9.12 43.70
N ALA A 69 -9.66 -8.05 43.51
CA ALA A 69 -8.80 -7.48 44.53
C ALA A 69 -9.59 -6.67 45.56
N THR A 70 -9.14 -6.68 46.82
CA THR A 70 -9.66 -5.81 47.88
C THR A 70 -9.14 -4.38 47.77
N SER A 71 -7.92 -4.20 47.27
CA SER A 71 -7.34 -2.87 47.03
C SER A 71 -6.24 -2.93 45.98
N VAL A 72 -6.13 -1.87 45.17
CA VAL A 72 -5.02 -1.67 44.23
C VAL A 72 -4.39 -0.30 44.48
N GLU A 73 -3.08 -0.28 44.73
CA GLU A 73 -2.30 0.95 44.94
C GLU A 73 -1.21 1.08 43.88
N ARG A 74 -1.14 2.24 43.22
CA ARG A 74 -0.01 2.57 42.34
C ARG A 74 1.21 2.99 43.17
N ARG A 75 2.34 2.33 42.97
CA ARG A 75 3.64 2.66 43.56
C ARG A 75 4.70 2.86 42.49
N ALA A 76 5.00 4.11 42.18
CA ALA A 76 5.94 4.51 41.13
C ALA A 76 5.60 3.88 39.75
N GLN A 77 6.41 2.89 39.32
CA GLN A 77 6.27 2.15 38.05
C GLN A 77 5.64 0.76 38.24
N SER A 78 4.92 0.56 39.35
CA SER A 78 4.30 -0.73 39.68
C SER A 78 2.93 -0.54 40.32
N TYR A 79 2.11 -1.59 40.25
CA TYR A 79 0.85 -1.69 40.96
C TYR A 79 0.96 -2.76 42.05
N VAL A 80 0.47 -2.44 43.24
CA VAL A 80 0.36 -3.37 44.36
C VAL A 80 -1.10 -3.76 44.50
N VAL A 81 -1.40 -5.03 44.22
CA VAL A 81 -2.74 -5.61 44.27
C VAL A 81 -2.84 -6.49 45.51
N MET A 82 -3.87 -6.27 46.33
CA MET A 82 -4.18 -7.08 47.51
C MET A 82 -5.38 -7.96 47.21
N VAL A 83 -5.19 -9.27 47.22
CA VAL A 83 -6.24 -10.27 46.92
C VAL A 83 -6.62 -11.01 48.20
N PRO A 84 -7.92 -11.27 48.46
CA PRO A 84 -8.33 -12.07 49.61
C PRO A 84 -7.94 -13.54 49.44
N GLY A 85 -7.48 -14.18 50.52
CA GLY A 85 -7.04 -15.57 50.52
C GLY A 85 -5.63 -15.79 49.98
N ILE A 86 -5.27 -17.06 49.79
CA ILE A 86 -3.99 -17.49 49.22
C ILE A 86 -4.26 -17.96 47.80
N ILE A 87 -3.81 -17.20 46.82
CA ILE A 87 -3.84 -17.55 45.39
C ILE A 87 -2.48 -18.10 44.94
N GLU A 88 -2.48 -18.84 43.83
CA GLU A 88 -1.28 -19.44 43.24
C GLU A 88 -0.31 -18.36 42.74
N ALA A 89 0.97 -18.73 42.62
CA ALA A 89 2.06 -17.80 42.32
C ALA A 89 2.11 -17.37 40.85
N ASP A 90 1.49 -18.14 39.96
CA ASP A 90 1.44 -18.00 38.50
C ASP A 90 0.23 -17.22 37.99
N VAL A 91 -0.81 -16.99 38.81
CA VAL A 91 -2.04 -16.27 38.41
C VAL A 91 -1.77 -14.96 37.67
N ALA A 92 -0.72 -14.22 38.06
CA ALA A 92 -0.36 -12.97 37.39
C ALA A 92 0.33 -13.19 36.03
N ASP A 93 1.17 -14.22 35.93
CA ASP A 93 1.83 -14.61 34.68
C ASP A 93 0.80 -15.18 33.68
N ASP A 94 -0.17 -15.97 34.17
CA ASP A 94 -1.29 -16.51 33.37
C ASP A 94 -2.18 -15.40 32.78
N LEU A 95 -2.33 -14.29 33.50
CA LEU A 95 -3.03 -13.09 33.03
C LEU A 95 -2.17 -12.20 32.12
N GLY A 96 -0.93 -12.60 31.80
CA GLY A 96 -0.03 -11.88 30.90
C GLY A 96 0.78 -10.76 31.58
N TYR A 97 0.86 -10.73 32.91
CA TYR A 97 1.66 -9.76 33.67
C TYR A 97 3.04 -10.31 34.04
N VAL A 98 3.87 -10.54 33.03
CA VAL A 98 5.20 -11.14 33.18
C VAL A 98 6.08 -10.36 34.17
N GLY A 99 6.68 -11.08 35.11
CA GLY A 99 7.58 -10.50 36.11
C GLY A 99 6.86 -9.92 37.34
N ALA A 100 5.57 -10.19 37.48
CA ALA A 100 4.83 -9.94 38.70
C ALA A 100 5.43 -10.74 39.88
N LYS A 101 5.45 -10.14 41.06
CA LYS A 101 5.91 -10.80 42.29
C LYS A 101 4.74 -11.08 43.21
N VAL A 102 4.52 -12.36 43.50
CA VAL A 102 3.46 -12.82 44.41
C VAL A 102 4.06 -13.12 45.78
N ALA A 103 3.47 -12.54 46.83
CA ALA A 103 3.82 -12.80 48.22
C ALA A 103 2.56 -13.17 49.01
N ALA A 104 2.46 -14.44 49.41
CA ALA A 104 1.36 -14.92 50.23
C ALA A 104 1.52 -14.47 51.69
N GLY A 105 0.46 -13.90 52.28
CA GLY A 105 0.32 -13.64 53.71
C GLY A 105 -0.59 -14.67 54.38
N GLU A 106 -1.01 -14.42 55.62
CA GLU A 106 -1.85 -15.37 56.38
C GLU A 106 -3.27 -15.52 55.82
N ASN A 107 -3.89 -14.43 55.36
CA ASN A 107 -5.27 -14.40 54.82
C ASN A 107 -5.42 -13.57 53.54
N SER A 108 -4.32 -13.12 52.95
CA SER A 108 -4.31 -12.29 51.76
C SER A 108 -3.01 -12.47 50.98
N THR A 109 -3.09 -12.35 49.66
CA THR A 109 -1.92 -12.36 48.79
C THR A 109 -1.64 -10.97 48.25
N LYS A 110 -0.38 -10.57 48.31
CA LYS A 110 0.12 -9.33 47.72
C LYS A 110 0.78 -9.63 46.38
N ILE A 111 0.28 -9.02 45.32
CA ILE A 111 0.87 -9.10 43.97
C ILE A 111 1.48 -7.74 43.63
N THR A 112 2.73 -7.73 43.17
CA THR A 112 3.42 -6.52 42.69
C THR A 112 3.64 -6.64 41.20
N ILE A 113 2.94 -5.82 40.40
CA ILE A 113 2.97 -5.86 38.94
C ILE A 113 3.81 -4.67 38.43
N PRO A 114 4.99 -4.91 37.84
CA PRO A 114 5.84 -3.84 37.29
C PRO A 114 5.39 -3.44 35.87
N ALA A 115 4.29 -2.70 35.74
CA ALA A 115 3.72 -2.31 34.44
C ALA A 115 3.29 -0.83 34.41
N SER A 116 3.30 -0.21 33.22
CA SER A 116 2.75 1.13 33.00
C SER A 116 1.22 1.10 32.93
N ALA A 117 0.57 2.26 33.02
CA ALA A 117 -0.89 2.36 32.87
C ALA A 117 -1.36 1.81 31.52
N GLU A 118 -0.65 2.17 30.45
CA GLU A 118 -0.91 1.74 29.09
C GLU A 118 -0.72 0.24 28.91
N SER A 119 0.30 -0.34 29.56
CA SER A 119 0.53 -1.79 29.53
C SER A 119 -0.62 -2.56 30.19
N ILE A 120 -1.19 -2.07 31.30
CA ILE A 120 -2.35 -2.71 31.94
C ILE A 120 -3.56 -2.74 31.00
N VAL A 121 -3.86 -1.61 30.34
CA VAL A 121 -4.97 -1.53 29.39
C VAL A 121 -4.72 -2.42 28.18
N LEU A 122 -3.50 -2.42 27.64
CA LEU A 122 -3.11 -3.26 26.52
C LEU A 122 -3.28 -4.76 26.85
N THR A 123 -2.78 -5.23 27.99
CA THR A 123 -2.95 -6.63 28.43
C THR A 123 -4.43 -6.98 28.62
N TYR A 124 -5.23 -6.09 29.21
CA TYR A 124 -6.67 -6.30 29.37
C TYR A 124 -7.39 -6.46 28.02
N LEU A 125 -7.10 -5.58 27.05
CA LEU A 125 -7.70 -5.67 25.72
C LEU A 125 -7.26 -6.94 24.99
N LYS A 126 -5.96 -7.29 25.03
CA LYS A 126 -5.44 -8.52 24.40
C LYS A 126 -6.17 -9.77 24.91
N ASN A 127 -6.31 -9.91 26.22
CA ASN A 127 -6.90 -11.09 26.83
C ASN A 127 -8.41 -11.21 26.55
N ASN A 128 -9.16 -10.09 26.59
CA ASN A 128 -10.61 -10.13 26.40
C ASN A 128 -11.03 -10.18 24.92
N LEU A 129 -10.19 -9.72 24.00
CA LEU A 129 -10.46 -9.78 22.56
C LEU A 129 -9.84 -11.00 21.87
N ASP A 130 -8.96 -11.75 22.56
CA ASP A 130 -8.11 -12.81 21.96
C ASP A 130 -7.44 -12.31 20.66
N ALA A 131 -6.92 -11.09 20.71
CA ALA A 131 -6.36 -10.40 19.56
C ALA A 131 -5.16 -9.56 19.95
N ASP A 132 -4.26 -9.33 18.99
CA ASP A 132 -3.15 -8.43 19.21
C ASP A 132 -3.60 -6.97 19.28
N VAL A 133 -2.94 -6.24 20.18
CA VAL A 133 -3.16 -4.82 20.42
C VAL A 133 -1.79 -4.16 20.52
N LYS A 134 -1.59 -3.10 19.73
CA LYS A 134 -0.37 -2.29 19.72
C LYS A 134 -0.66 -0.91 20.30
N LEU A 135 0.36 -0.32 20.91
CA LEU A 135 0.30 1.04 21.44
C LEU A 135 0.84 2.03 20.40
N ASN A 136 0.01 2.96 19.95
CA ASN A 136 0.47 4.05 19.10
C ASN A 136 0.82 5.26 19.96
N VAL A 137 2.10 5.33 20.37
CA VAL A 137 2.66 6.39 21.20
C VAL A 137 3.02 7.66 20.42
N ASN A 138 2.98 7.60 19.09
CA ASN A 138 3.35 8.72 18.21
C ASN A 138 2.23 9.76 18.07
N VAL A 139 1.06 9.49 18.67
CA VAL A 139 -0.12 10.36 18.63
C VAL A 139 -0.54 10.68 20.06
N ALA A 140 -0.79 11.96 20.35
CA ALA A 140 -1.35 12.41 21.61
C ALA A 140 -2.81 12.88 21.40
N PRO A 141 -3.78 12.38 22.18
CA PRO A 141 -3.67 11.33 23.20
C PRO A 141 -3.40 9.93 22.61
N VAL A 142 -2.81 9.06 23.43
CA VAL A 142 -2.38 7.70 23.06
C VAL A 142 -3.56 6.88 22.52
N ARG A 143 -3.33 6.13 21.44
CA ARG A 143 -4.31 5.23 20.84
C ARG A 143 -3.86 3.78 20.92
N TYR A 144 -4.81 2.89 21.09
CA TYR A 144 -4.63 1.45 21.01
C TYR A 144 -5.07 1.01 19.62
N GLU A 145 -4.14 0.43 18.88
CA GLU A 145 -4.43 -0.22 17.61
C GLU A 145 -4.80 -1.68 17.89
N ILE A 146 -6.06 -2.02 17.68
CA ILE A 146 -6.66 -3.32 17.93
C ILE A 146 -6.73 -4.07 16.60
N LEU A 147 -6.05 -5.21 16.51
CA LEU A 147 -5.83 -5.95 15.25
C LEU A 147 -6.89 -7.04 15.04
N THR A 148 -8.13 -6.72 15.39
CA THR A 148 -9.31 -7.56 15.10
C THR A 148 -10.52 -6.68 14.81
N ASN A 149 -11.56 -7.28 14.25
CA ASN A 149 -12.79 -6.58 13.94
C ASN A 149 -13.52 -6.20 15.23
N VAL A 150 -13.55 -4.90 15.55
CA VAL A 150 -14.26 -4.34 16.70
C VAL A 150 -15.05 -3.12 16.28
N THR A 151 -16.16 -2.88 16.99
CA THR A 151 -16.96 -1.66 16.90
C THR A 151 -16.81 -0.85 18.18
N ARG A 152 -17.16 0.43 18.14
CA ARG A 152 -17.24 1.27 19.35
C ARG A 152 -18.15 0.65 20.41
N ASP A 153 -19.30 0.10 20.00
CA ASP A 153 -20.26 -0.50 20.92
C ASP A 153 -19.72 -1.77 21.57
N SER A 154 -19.06 -2.63 20.80
CA SER A 154 -18.43 -3.84 21.35
C SER A 154 -17.28 -3.51 22.32
N LEU A 155 -16.48 -2.48 22.04
CA LEU A 155 -15.45 -2.02 22.96
C LEU A 155 -16.02 -1.41 24.24
N ASN A 156 -17.07 -0.58 24.13
CA ASN A 156 -17.74 -0.04 25.31
C ASN A 156 -18.36 -1.14 26.17
N ALA A 157 -18.98 -2.15 25.56
CA ALA A 157 -19.51 -3.30 26.28
C ALA A 157 -18.40 -4.09 26.99
N LEU A 158 -17.25 -4.27 26.35
CA LEU A 158 -16.08 -4.94 26.93
C LEU A 158 -15.49 -4.15 28.10
N LEU A 159 -15.46 -2.81 28.03
CA LEU A 159 -14.88 -1.95 29.07
C LEU A 159 -15.85 -1.64 30.23
N ALA A 160 -17.15 -1.84 30.05
CA ALA A 160 -18.16 -1.52 31.05
C ALA A 160 -17.92 -2.16 32.44
N PRO A 161 -17.48 -3.44 32.57
CA PRO A 161 -17.22 -4.06 33.88
C PRO A 161 -16.13 -3.36 34.69
N VAL A 162 -15.18 -2.70 34.01
CA VAL A 162 -14.07 -1.96 34.64
C VAL A 162 -14.33 -0.45 34.70
N GLY A 163 -15.56 -0.01 34.39
CA GLY A 163 -15.94 1.40 34.34
C GLY A 163 -15.25 2.20 33.23
N GLY A 164 -14.69 1.50 32.24
CA GLY A 164 -14.01 2.11 31.11
C GLY A 164 -14.96 2.42 29.95
N ARG A 165 -14.52 3.29 29.04
CA ARG A 165 -15.26 3.63 27.81
C ARG A 165 -14.32 4.15 26.73
N VAL A 166 -14.80 4.13 25.49
CA VAL A 166 -14.23 4.91 24.40
C VAL A 166 -14.80 6.34 24.49
N PRO A 167 -13.97 7.39 24.58
CA PRO A 167 -14.46 8.77 24.65
C PRO A 167 -15.32 9.15 23.44
N GLU A 168 -16.23 10.11 23.61
CA GLU A 168 -17.01 10.65 22.48
C GLU A 168 -16.13 11.49 21.53
N GLY A 169 -16.45 11.46 20.24
CA GLY A 169 -15.73 12.16 19.17
C GLY A 169 -15.46 11.27 17.97
N GLU A 170 -15.32 11.83 16.77
CA GLU A 170 -15.05 11.03 15.56
C GLU A 170 -13.60 10.51 15.55
N ASP A 171 -12.66 11.26 16.14
CA ASP A 171 -11.23 10.91 16.15
C ASP A 171 -10.83 9.93 17.28
N THR A 172 -11.75 9.58 18.16
CA THR A 172 -11.47 8.71 19.33
C THR A 172 -11.64 7.23 18.99
N PHE A 173 -12.35 6.92 17.91
CA PHE A 173 -12.47 5.58 17.35
C PHE A 173 -12.43 5.68 15.83
N VAL A 174 -11.38 5.14 15.22
CA VAL A 174 -11.18 5.17 13.78
C VAL A 174 -11.06 3.73 13.31
N GLU A 175 -11.91 3.32 12.36
CA GLU A 175 -11.79 2.01 11.72
C GLU A 175 -10.53 1.94 10.85
N GLY A 176 -9.88 0.79 10.88
CA GLY A 176 -8.64 0.52 10.17
C GLY A 176 -7.42 0.49 11.08
N VAL A 177 -6.28 0.31 10.43
CA VAL A 177 -4.97 0.16 11.07
C VAL A 177 -4.11 1.39 10.82
N THR A 178 -3.00 1.45 11.55
CA THR A 178 -1.93 2.43 11.34
C THR A 178 -1.22 2.18 10.01
N GLU A 179 -0.56 3.21 9.50
CA GLU A 179 0.24 3.09 8.27
C GLU A 179 1.36 2.06 8.41
N GLU A 180 1.95 1.94 9.60
CA GLU A 180 2.98 0.93 9.90
C GLU A 180 2.43 -0.48 9.73
N THR A 181 1.33 -0.80 10.42
CA THR A 181 0.68 -2.11 10.31
C THR A 181 0.15 -2.37 8.89
N MET A 182 -0.33 -1.34 8.18
CA MET A 182 -0.72 -1.43 6.77
C MET A 182 0.45 -1.84 5.87
N GLN A 183 1.60 -1.17 6.01
CA GLN A 183 2.80 -1.46 5.22
C GLN A 183 3.41 -2.81 5.57
N ASP A 184 3.35 -3.22 6.84
CA ASP A 184 3.78 -4.56 7.26
C ASP A 184 2.86 -5.64 6.66
N THR A 185 1.54 -5.44 6.72
CA THR A 185 0.56 -6.36 6.12
C THR A 185 0.74 -6.46 4.62
N LYS A 186 0.94 -5.32 3.94
CA LYS A 186 1.31 -5.25 2.53
C LYS A 186 2.59 -6.04 2.25
N ARG A 187 3.65 -5.87 3.04
CA ARG A 187 4.94 -6.56 2.85
C ARG A 187 4.82 -8.07 2.97
N VAL A 188 4.03 -8.54 3.94
CA VAL A 188 3.72 -9.97 4.11
C VAL A 188 2.92 -10.47 2.90
N LEU A 189 1.87 -9.77 2.49
CA LEU A 189 1.07 -10.18 1.31
C LEU A 189 1.89 -10.17 0.02
N ASP A 190 2.70 -9.14 -0.23
CA ASP A 190 3.62 -9.07 -1.36
C ASP A 190 4.54 -10.31 -1.37
N SER A 191 5.04 -10.73 -0.21
CA SER A 191 5.90 -11.91 -0.10
C SER A 191 5.13 -13.21 -0.40
N LYS A 192 3.92 -13.36 0.16
CA LYS A 192 3.08 -14.58 0.02
C LYS A 192 2.75 -14.80 -1.44
N LEU A 193 2.42 -13.70 -2.10
CA LEU A 193 1.99 -13.67 -3.49
C LEU A 193 3.15 -13.88 -4.48
N ASN A 194 4.30 -13.25 -4.26
CA ASN A 194 5.47 -13.40 -5.14
C ASN A 194 6.06 -14.83 -5.13
N ARG A 195 6.02 -15.54 -3.98
CA ARG A 195 6.59 -16.90 -3.87
C ARG A 195 5.84 -17.97 -4.66
N LEU A 196 4.60 -17.68 -5.05
CA LEU A 196 3.78 -18.60 -5.82
C LEU A 196 4.15 -18.65 -7.30
N GLY A 197 5.17 -17.89 -7.70
CA GLY A 197 5.58 -17.80 -9.11
C GLY A 197 4.61 -17.00 -9.96
N LEU A 198 3.67 -16.29 -9.34
CA LEU A 198 2.80 -15.33 -10.00
C LEU A 198 3.64 -14.08 -10.30
N GLN A 199 3.90 -13.83 -11.59
CA GLN A 199 4.65 -12.66 -12.02
C GLN A 199 3.77 -11.40 -11.88
N ASP A 200 4.35 -10.30 -11.41
CA ASP A 200 3.76 -8.95 -11.37
C ASP A 200 2.52 -8.78 -10.47
N ILE A 201 2.53 -9.34 -9.25
CA ILE A 201 1.51 -9.01 -8.24
C ILE A 201 1.81 -7.65 -7.60
N LYS A 202 0.79 -6.79 -7.54
CA LYS A 202 0.89 -5.46 -6.93
C LYS A 202 -0.15 -5.30 -5.85
N VAL A 203 0.32 -5.23 -4.60
CA VAL A 203 -0.52 -4.85 -3.47
C VAL A 203 -0.46 -3.33 -3.29
N LYS A 204 -1.61 -2.66 -3.22
CA LYS A 204 -1.75 -1.20 -3.07
C LYS A 204 -2.59 -0.88 -1.84
N PRO A 205 -2.07 -0.10 -0.88
CA PRO A 205 -2.87 0.39 0.24
C PRO A 205 -3.84 1.47 -0.24
N VAL A 206 -5.07 1.43 0.26
CA VAL A 206 -6.11 2.44 0.02
C VAL A 206 -6.64 2.90 1.37
N GLY A 207 -6.12 4.06 1.81
CA GLY A 207 -6.32 4.56 3.16
C GLY A 207 -5.75 3.61 4.21
N GLY A 208 -6.30 3.65 5.43
CA GLY A 208 -5.91 2.73 6.52
C GLY A 208 -6.75 1.45 6.62
N ARG A 209 -7.62 1.18 5.62
CA ARG A 209 -8.63 0.10 5.73
C ARG A 209 -8.57 -0.95 4.63
N PHE A 210 -8.07 -0.63 3.44
CA PHE A 210 -8.15 -1.56 2.32
C PHE A 210 -6.78 -1.81 1.68
N LEU A 211 -6.58 -3.04 1.21
CA LEU A 211 -5.51 -3.40 0.29
C LEU A 211 -6.14 -3.90 -1.01
N LEU A 212 -5.77 -3.27 -2.12
CA LEU A 212 -6.10 -3.72 -3.46
C LEU A 212 -4.95 -4.54 -4.01
N ILE A 213 -5.25 -5.75 -4.47
CA ILE A 213 -4.26 -6.66 -5.03
C ILE A 213 -4.61 -6.87 -6.48
N ASP A 214 -3.71 -6.44 -7.37
CA ASP A 214 -3.80 -6.69 -8.80
C ASP A 214 -2.88 -7.85 -9.16
N MET A 215 -3.42 -8.85 -9.87
CA MET A 215 -2.69 -10.05 -10.27
C MET A 215 -2.83 -10.26 -11.77
N ALA A 216 -1.72 -10.22 -12.50
CA ALA A 216 -1.70 -10.52 -13.91
C ALA A 216 -1.79 -12.05 -14.13
N GLY A 217 -2.81 -12.52 -14.85
CA GLY A 217 -2.92 -13.91 -15.30
C GLY A 217 -3.20 -14.98 -14.22
N ALA A 218 -3.38 -14.60 -12.95
CA ALA A 218 -3.76 -15.52 -11.87
C ALA A 218 -5.28 -15.72 -11.78
N ASP A 219 -5.72 -16.91 -11.38
CA ASP A 219 -7.13 -17.17 -11.11
C ASP A 219 -7.57 -16.55 -9.77
N VAL A 220 -8.79 -16.01 -9.73
CA VAL A 220 -9.34 -15.35 -8.53
C VAL A 220 -9.47 -16.35 -7.38
N ALA A 221 -9.91 -17.59 -7.65
CA ALA A 221 -10.18 -18.57 -6.60
C ALA A 221 -8.90 -18.99 -5.86
N GLN A 222 -7.82 -19.27 -6.60
CA GLN A 222 -6.51 -19.58 -6.00
C GLN A 222 -5.98 -18.42 -5.15
N ALA A 223 -6.17 -17.19 -5.62
CA ALA A 223 -5.74 -16.02 -4.88
C ALA A 223 -6.56 -15.78 -3.61
N GLN A 224 -7.88 -16.03 -3.65
CA GLN A 224 -8.75 -15.93 -2.48
C GLN A 224 -8.36 -16.94 -1.39
N GLU A 225 -8.03 -18.17 -1.77
CA GLU A 225 -7.62 -19.22 -0.83
C GLU A 225 -6.36 -18.86 -0.05
N ILE A 226 -5.44 -18.12 -0.69
CA ILE A 226 -4.13 -17.79 -0.15
C ILE A 226 -4.18 -16.49 0.67
N VAL A 227 -4.92 -15.51 0.17
CA VAL A 227 -5.00 -14.18 0.77
C VAL A 227 -6.05 -14.12 1.88
N GLY A 228 -7.12 -14.90 1.76
CA GLY A 228 -8.25 -14.90 2.69
C GLY A 228 -8.02 -15.67 3.99
N LYS A 229 -6.84 -16.23 4.22
CA LYS A 229 -6.47 -16.91 5.48
C LYS A 229 -5.45 -16.09 6.28
N PRO A 230 -5.89 -15.07 7.04
CA PRO A 230 -5.06 -14.34 8.00
C PRO A 230 -4.77 -15.17 9.25
N GLY A 231 -4.03 -16.25 9.06
CA GLY A 231 -3.74 -17.22 10.09
C GLY A 231 -3.00 -16.73 11.32
N LYS A 232 -3.60 -16.72 12.52
CA LYS A 232 -2.85 -16.81 13.79
C LYS A 232 -2.11 -18.15 13.76
N PHE A 233 -0.81 -18.11 13.48
CA PHE A 233 0.03 -19.30 13.50
C PHE A 233 0.33 -19.66 14.96
N GLU A 234 0.01 -20.87 15.36
CA GLU A 234 0.34 -21.41 16.68
C GLU A 234 0.91 -22.82 16.61
N ILE A 235 1.85 -23.11 17.50
CA ILE A 235 2.37 -24.45 17.74
C ILE A 235 1.79 -24.94 19.06
N ARG A 236 1.19 -26.14 19.03
CA ARG A 236 0.62 -26.81 20.21
C ARG A 236 1.23 -28.20 20.37
N ILE A 237 1.28 -28.67 21.61
CA ILE A 237 1.75 -30.02 21.96
C ILE A 237 0.60 -30.77 22.62
N GLN A 238 0.30 -31.96 22.12
CA GLN A 238 -0.65 -32.87 22.73
C GLN A 238 -0.11 -33.34 24.09
N THR A 239 -0.98 -33.41 25.09
CA THR A 239 -0.70 -33.85 26.46
C THR A 239 -1.26 -35.26 26.70
N GLU A 240 -0.88 -35.89 27.82
CA GLU A 240 -1.30 -37.26 28.17
C GLU A 240 -2.84 -37.47 28.22
N ASN A 241 -3.63 -36.40 28.41
CA ASN A 241 -5.10 -36.46 28.45
C ASN A 241 -5.78 -36.29 27.07
N ASN A 242 -5.01 -36.30 25.98
CA ASN A 242 -5.51 -36.01 24.62
C ASN A 242 -5.99 -34.56 24.41
N GLU A 243 -5.65 -33.66 25.35
CA GLU A 243 -5.80 -32.22 25.22
C GLU A 243 -4.51 -31.62 24.64
N SER A 244 -4.55 -30.43 24.05
CA SER A 244 -3.35 -29.75 23.52
C SER A 244 -3.07 -28.44 24.24
N VAL A 245 -1.81 -28.26 24.63
CA VAL A 245 -1.33 -27.02 25.24
C VAL A 245 -0.72 -26.12 24.17
N HIS A 246 -1.04 -24.83 24.22
CA HIS A 246 -0.40 -23.82 23.38
C HIS A 246 1.05 -23.64 23.81
N VAL A 247 1.98 -23.58 22.86
CA VAL A 247 3.42 -23.54 23.13
C VAL A 247 4.08 -22.29 22.57
N LEU A 248 3.83 -21.96 21.31
CA LEU A 248 4.41 -20.77 20.66
C LEU A 248 3.44 -20.17 19.64
N TYR A 249 3.54 -18.87 19.43
CA TYR A 249 3.02 -18.20 18.25
C TYR A 249 4.08 -18.07 17.16
N GLY A 250 3.67 -17.64 15.96
CA GLY A 250 4.57 -17.50 14.81
C GLY A 250 5.68 -16.47 14.94
N ASP A 251 5.56 -15.51 15.87
CA ASP A 251 6.59 -14.53 16.18
C ASP A 251 7.87 -15.16 16.77
N ALA A 252 7.75 -16.34 17.38
CA ALA A 252 8.88 -17.12 17.86
C ALA A 252 9.69 -17.80 16.75
N VAL A 253 9.21 -17.81 15.50
CA VAL A 253 9.90 -18.37 14.33
C VAL A 253 10.75 -17.29 13.66
N GLU A 254 12.06 -17.29 13.91
CA GLU A 254 13.00 -16.28 13.40
C GLU A 254 13.46 -16.53 11.96
N SER A 255 13.48 -17.79 11.55
CA SER A 255 13.99 -18.16 10.23
C SER A 255 13.30 -19.40 9.72
N VAL A 256 13.11 -19.46 8.41
CA VAL A 256 12.57 -20.65 7.76
C VAL A 256 13.30 -20.79 6.45
N GLU A 257 13.91 -21.95 6.22
CA GLU A 257 14.74 -22.21 5.06
C GLU A 257 13.88 -22.65 3.86
N ILE A 258 14.49 -22.89 2.71
CA ILE A 258 13.75 -23.40 1.54
C ILE A 258 13.42 -24.88 1.80
N PRO A 259 12.21 -25.36 1.45
CA PRO A 259 11.88 -26.77 1.55
C PRO A 259 12.95 -27.64 0.89
N SER A 260 13.41 -28.63 1.63
CA SER A 260 14.43 -29.57 1.16
C SER A 260 13.89 -30.99 1.19
N LYS A 261 14.40 -31.81 0.28
CA LYS A 261 14.08 -33.24 0.23
C LYS A 261 15.27 -34.03 0.79
N GLU A 262 15.04 -34.78 1.86
CA GLU A 262 16.01 -35.69 2.45
C GLU A 262 15.42 -37.11 2.47
N ASN A 263 16.17 -38.09 1.94
CA ASN A 263 15.73 -39.50 1.86
C ASN A 263 14.31 -39.69 1.29
N GLU A 264 13.99 -39.00 0.19
CA GLU A 264 12.65 -39.00 -0.46
C GLU A 264 11.52 -38.34 0.35
N VAL A 265 11.81 -37.70 1.48
CA VAL A 265 10.83 -37.01 2.30
C VAL A 265 11.07 -35.50 2.25
N TRP A 266 10.02 -34.72 2.01
CA TRP A 266 10.06 -33.28 2.04
C TRP A 266 9.94 -32.76 3.47
N GLY A 267 10.77 -31.79 3.81
CA GLY A 267 10.71 -31.09 5.08
C GLY A 267 10.95 -29.59 4.92
N VAL A 268 10.47 -28.84 5.90
CA VAL A 268 10.67 -27.39 6.01
C VAL A 268 11.58 -27.13 7.20
N PRO A 269 12.86 -26.76 7.00
CA PRO A 269 13.72 -26.36 8.10
C PRO A 269 13.32 -24.97 8.61
N PHE A 270 13.29 -24.78 9.91
CA PHE A 270 13.00 -23.50 10.55
C PHE A 270 13.80 -23.31 11.85
N GLY A 271 14.00 -22.06 12.24
CA GLY A 271 14.72 -21.65 13.43
C GLY A 271 13.81 -20.87 14.38
N LEU A 272 13.82 -21.25 15.65
CA LEU A 272 13.18 -20.49 16.72
C LEU A 272 14.12 -19.45 17.33
N SER A 273 13.52 -18.43 17.93
CA SER A 273 14.20 -17.50 18.85
C SER A 273 14.76 -18.22 20.06
N GLU A 274 15.64 -17.56 20.78
CA GLU A 274 16.24 -18.13 21.99
C GLU A 274 15.16 -18.37 23.07
N GLU A 275 14.27 -17.40 23.26
CA GLU A 275 13.11 -17.50 24.14
C GLU A 275 12.13 -18.57 23.67
N GLY A 276 11.85 -18.61 22.36
CA GLY A 276 10.95 -19.58 21.75
C GLY A 276 11.46 -21.01 21.88
N ALA A 277 12.76 -21.23 21.65
CA ALA A 277 13.37 -22.55 21.81
C ALA A 277 13.36 -23.04 23.26
N ALA A 278 13.53 -22.15 24.23
CA ALA A 278 13.43 -22.47 25.65
C ALA A 278 11.99 -22.80 26.07
N ALA A 279 11.01 -22.01 25.61
CA ALA A 279 9.59 -22.26 25.85
C ALA A 279 9.13 -23.59 25.23
N PHE A 280 9.53 -23.87 23.99
CA PHE A 280 9.25 -25.14 23.31
C PHE A 280 9.85 -26.34 24.07
N GLN A 281 11.10 -26.23 24.50
CA GLN A 281 11.77 -27.28 25.28
C GLN A 281 11.01 -27.57 26.58
N LYS A 282 10.66 -26.52 27.33
CA LYS A 282 9.91 -26.65 28.59
C LYS A 282 8.57 -27.35 28.35
N ALA A 283 7.77 -26.87 27.39
CA ALA A 283 6.49 -27.45 27.06
C ALA A 283 6.60 -28.92 26.61
N ALA A 284 7.61 -29.27 25.83
CA ALA A 284 7.84 -30.65 25.39
C ALA A 284 8.20 -31.61 26.56
N ILE A 285 8.93 -31.12 27.56
CA ILE A 285 9.28 -31.91 28.76
C ILE A 285 8.05 -32.08 29.67
N ASP A 286 7.34 -30.97 29.91
CA ASP A 286 6.17 -30.89 30.79
C ASP A 286 5.03 -31.76 30.24
N ALA A 287 4.77 -31.68 28.92
CA ALA A 287 3.78 -32.50 28.25
C ALA A 287 4.16 -33.99 28.15
N GLY A 288 5.42 -34.36 28.39
CA GLY A 288 5.90 -35.75 28.26
C GLY A 288 6.36 -36.15 26.86
N ALA A 289 6.35 -35.23 25.90
CA ALA A 289 6.74 -35.45 24.51
C ALA A 289 8.22 -35.87 24.35
N THR A 290 9.11 -35.50 25.28
CA THR A 290 10.51 -35.98 25.25
C THR A 290 10.69 -37.42 25.76
N ARG A 291 9.71 -37.95 26.49
CA ARG A 291 9.72 -39.31 27.09
C ARG A 291 9.00 -40.32 26.21
N LYS A 292 7.85 -39.94 25.67
CA LYS A 292 7.05 -40.75 24.73
C LYS A 292 6.64 -39.92 23.51
N PRO A 293 7.55 -39.69 22.56
CA PRO A 293 7.28 -38.83 21.41
C PRO A 293 6.05 -39.25 20.60
N GLU A 294 5.84 -40.56 20.44
CA GLU A 294 4.75 -41.14 19.64
C GLU A 294 3.34 -40.85 20.20
N ASP A 295 3.23 -40.56 21.50
CA ASP A 295 1.96 -40.31 22.18
C ASP A 295 1.62 -38.79 22.24
N HIS A 296 2.55 -37.92 21.81
CA HIS A 296 2.45 -36.47 21.98
C HIS A 296 2.76 -35.75 20.67
N TYR A 297 1.73 -35.55 19.84
CA TYR A 297 1.88 -34.88 18.56
C TYR A 297 2.14 -33.39 18.73
N ILE A 298 3.03 -32.87 17.90
CA ILE A 298 3.29 -31.44 17.72
C ILE A 298 2.44 -30.99 16.54
N SER A 299 1.39 -30.24 16.82
CA SER A 299 0.50 -29.69 15.78
C SER A 299 0.78 -28.20 15.58
N MET A 300 0.85 -27.78 14.32
CA MET A 300 0.88 -26.37 13.94
C MET A 300 -0.47 -26.01 13.35
N TYR A 301 -1.08 -24.97 13.89
CA TYR A 301 -2.36 -24.46 13.44
C TYR A 301 -2.22 -23.10 12.79
N LEU A 302 -3.11 -22.85 11.86
CA LEU A 302 -3.33 -21.57 11.24
C LEU A 302 -4.83 -21.27 11.37
N ASP A 303 -5.22 -20.28 12.19
CA ASP A 303 -6.64 -20.00 12.49
C ASP A 303 -7.44 -21.23 12.95
N LYS A 304 -6.83 -22.07 13.81
CA LYS A 304 -7.41 -23.34 14.31
C LYS A 304 -7.55 -24.45 13.25
N GLU A 305 -7.12 -24.21 12.01
CA GLU A 305 -6.97 -25.26 11.00
C GLU A 305 -5.59 -25.92 11.16
N GLU A 306 -5.54 -27.25 11.31
CA GLU A 306 -4.30 -27.99 11.46
C GLU A 306 -3.57 -28.08 10.12
N ILE A 307 -2.41 -27.42 10.00
CA ILE A 307 -1.60 -27.41 8.76
C ILE A 307 -0.42 -28.38 8.83
N PHE A 308 -0.04 -28.79 10.03
CA PHE A 308 1.01 -29.78 10.28
C PHE A 308 0.71 -30.52 11.57
N SER A 309 0.96 -31.83 11.60
CA SER A 309 0.97 -32.61 12.83
C SER A 309 1.92 -33.78 12.71
N ALA A 310 2.85 -33.91 13.67
CA ALA A 310 3.79 -35.02 13.73
C ALA A 310 4.34 -35.20 15.16
N PRO A 311 4.72 -36.42 15.56
CA PRO A 311 5.47 -36.63 16.79
C PRO A 311 6.90 -36.07 16.69
N LEU A 312 7.56 -35.85 17.83
CA LEU A 312 8.98 -35.49 17.83
C LEU A 312 9.84 -36.65 17.31
N ALA A 313 10.82 -36.33 16.47
CA ALA A 313 11.83 -37.31 16.09
C ALA A 313 12.59 -37.82 17.33
N PRO A 314 12.96 -39.11 17.41
CA PRO A 314 13.65 -39.67 18.57
C PRO A 314 14.96 -38.94 18.92
N GLU A 315 15.72 -38.47 17.91
CA GLU A 315 16.95 -37.71 18.17
C GLU A 315 16.65 -36.33 18.77
N LEU A 316 15.59 -35.66 18.30
CA LEU A 316 15.17 -34.34 18.78
C LEU A 316 14.60 -34.44 20.20
N ALA A 317 13.78 -35.45 20.50
CA ALA A 317 13.31 -35.72 21.86
C ALA A 317 14.48 -35.95 22.84
N SER A 318 15.52 -36.67 22.38
CA SER A 318 16.74 -36.91 23.17
C SER A 318 17.59 -35.66 23.37
N SER A 319 17.67 -34.76 22.37
CA SER A 319 18.44 -33.52 22.48
C SER A 319 17.75 -32.50 23.38
N LEU A 320 16.41 -32.39 23.32
CA LEU A 320 15.60 -31.48 24.14
C LEU A 320 15.69 -31.80 25.64
N ASN A 321 16.00 -33.03 26.03
CA ASN A 321 16.28 -33.35 27.44
C ASN A 321 17.61 -32.74 27.96
N LYS A 322 18.49 -32.28 27.07
CA LYS A 322 19.82 -31.74 27.42
C LYS A 322 19.90 -30.23 27.23
N ALA A 323 19.38 -29.71 26.12
CA ALA A 323 19.44 -28.29 25.79
C ALA A 323 18.33 -27.89 24.82
N SER A 324 17.92 -26.62 24.87
CA SER A 324 17.03 -26.01 23.89
C SER A 324 17.65 -26.07 22.50
N THR A 325 16.87 -26.48 21.50
CA THR A 325 17.32 -26.57 20.10
C THR A 325 16.62 -25.49 19.28
N ARG A 326 17.39 -24.60 18.66
CA ARG A 326 16.84 -23.51 17.83
C ARG A 326 16.46 -23.98 16.42
N ARG A 327 17.25 -24.84 15.79
CA ARG A 327 17.00 -25.32 14.42
C ARG A 327 16.21 -26.62 14.44
N MET A 328 15.06 -26.62 13.79
CA MET A 328 14.15 -27.76 13.68
C MET A 328 13.72 -27.96 12.23
N GLN A 329 13.09 -29.10 11.95
CA GLN A 329 12.57 -29.43 10.64
C GLN A 329 11.19 -30.06 10.78
N ALA A 330 10.21 -29.52 10.04
CA ALA A 330 8.87 -30.07 9.95
C ALA A 330 8.73 -30.93 8.68
N THR A 331 8.57 -32.24 8.86
CA THR A 331 8.59 -33.23 7.77
C THR A 331 7.16 -33.60 7.32
N VAL A 332 6.83 -33.37 6.04
CA VAL A 332 5.43 -33.39 5.54
C VAL A 332 5.10 -34.55 4.58
N GLY A 333 6.06 -35.45 4.33
CA GLY A 333 5.87 -36.67 3.52
C GLY A 333 6.58 -36.64 2.16
N SER A 334 6.34 -37.67 1.34
CA SER A 334 7.06 -37.93 0.09
C SER A 334 6.27 -37.56 -1.18
N GLY A 335 6.95 -37.55 -2.33
CA GLY A 335 6.34 -37.35 -3.65
C GLY A 335 5.84 -35.91 -3.89
N ASP A 336 4.97 -35.76 -4.89
CA ASP A 336 4.43 -34.45 -5.30
C ASP A 336 3.54 -33.84 -4.21
N VAL A 337 2.76 -34.67 -3.51
CA VAL A 337 1.92 -34.24 -2.38
C VAL A 337 2.78 -33.70 -1.23
N GLY A 338 3.90 -34.35 -0.89
CA GLY A 338 4.84 -33.85 0.11
C GLY A 338 5.48 -32.52 -0.31
N SER A 339 5.78 -32.36 -1.61
CA SER A 339 6.32 -31.11 -2.16
C SER A 339 5.34 -29.95 -2.03
N GLU A 340 4.06 -30.15 -2.37
CA GLU A 340 3.01 -29.14 -2.23
C GLU A 340 2.78 -28.77 -0.76
N LYS A 341 2.65 -29.76 0.12
CA LYS A 341 2.53 -29.52 1.57
C LYS A 341 3.73 -28.76 2.13
N ALA A 342 4.94 -29.07 1.67
CA ALA A 342 6.15 -28.41 2.14
C ALA A 342 6.21 -26.96 1.68
N LYS A 343 5.79 -26.67 0.45
CA LYS A 343 5.66 -25.29 -0.06
C LYS A 343 4.63 -24.50 0.73
N MET A 344 3.45 -25.07 0.98
CA MET A 344 2.40 -24.41 1.76
C MET A 344 2.85 -24.15 3.20
N LEU A 345 3.38 -25.17 3.89
CA LEU A 345 3.91 -25.03 5.24
C LEU A 345 5.05 -24.00 5.31
N ASN A 346 5.91 -23.96 4.30
CA ASN A 346 6.97 -22.96 4.20
C ASN A 346 6.45 -21.55 4.07
N ILE A 347 5.41 -21.32 3.28
CA ILE A 347 4.76 -20.01 3.15
C ILE A 347 4.16 -19.60 4.50
N HIS A 348 3.46 -20.50 5.18
CA HIS A 348 2.87 -20.22 6.49
C HIS A 348 3.91 -19.93 7.58
N LEU A 349 4.99 -20.71 7.62
CA LEU A 349 6.08 -20.53 8.59
C LEU A 349 6.91 -19.28 8.29
N ARG A 350 7.29 -19.02 7.03
CA ARG A 350 8.21 -17.92 6.64
C ARG A 350 7.62 -16.55 6.88
N GLU A 351 6.32 -16.45 6.63
CA GLU A 351 5.69 -15.16 6.44
C GLU A 351 4.79 -14.80 7.61
N GLY A 352 4.69 -15.72 8.58
CA GLY A 352 3.92 -15.58 9.79
C GLY A 352 2.43 -15.35 9.52
N ALA A 353 1.74 -15.00 10.60
CA ALA A 353 0.41 -14.45 10.54
C ALA A 353 0.43 -13.12 9.76
N LEU A 354 -0.66 -12.80 9.09
CA LEU A 354 -0.86 -11.40 8.69
C LEU A 354 -0.90 -10.56 9.99
N PRO A 355 -0.24 -9.38 10.03
CA PRO A 355 -0.26 -8.54 11.24
C PRO A 355 -1.67 -8.19 11.70
N VAL A 356 -2.62 -8.15 10.77
CA VAL A 356 -4.04 -7.97 11.04
C VAL A 356 -4.85 -8.88 10.13
N ASN A 357 -6.02 -9.28 10.62
CA ASN A 357 -6.94 -10.07 9.82
C ASN A 357 -7.41 -9.32 8.58
N VAL A 358 -7.63 -10.04 7.49
CA VAL A 358 -8.14 -9.49 6.24
C VAL A 358 -9.42 -10.20 5.81
N GLU A 359 -10.38 -9.44 5.34
CA GLU A 359 -11.64 -9.93 4.79
C GLU A 359 -11.73 -9.55 3.31
N ILE A 360 -12.09 -10.50 2.46
CA ILE A 360 -12.27 -10.24 1.03
C ILE A 360 -13.63 -9.58 0.83
N VAL A 361 -13.65 -8.27 0.57
CA VAL A 361 -14.87 -7.48 0.37
C VAL A 361 -15.18 -7.23 -1.11
N GLY A 362 -14.24 -7.52 -1.99
CA GLY A 362 -14.42 -7.39 -3.43
C GLY A 362 -13.45 -8.27 -4.20
N SER A 363 -13.90 -8.78 -5.34
CA SER A 363 -13.06 -9.55 -6.25
C SER A 363 -13.61 -9.45 -7.67
N GLY A 364 -12.73 -9.48 -8.67
CA GLY A 364 -13.15 -9.57 -10.06
C GLY A 364 -12.04 -10.01 -10.98
N GLN A 365 -12.41 -10.28 -12.24
CA GLN A 365 -11.49 -10.76 -13.26
C GLN A 365 -11.81 -10.15 -14.62
N VAL A 366 -10.76 -9.80 -15.36
CA VAL A 366 -10.78 -9.37 -16.76
C VAL A 366 -9.91 -10.36 -17.53
N SER A 367 -10.44 -10.97 -18.59
CA SER A 367 -9.63 -11.90 -19.38
C SER A 367 -8.54 -11.17 -20.17
N ALA A 368 -7.37 -11.77 -20.32
CA ALA A 368 -6.26 -11.20 -21.12
C ALA A 368 -6.68 -10.91 -22.58
N ALA A 369 -7.58 -11.72 -23.14
CA ALA A 369 -8.15 -11.48 -24.46
C ALA A 369 -8.95 -10.19 -24.52
N LEU A 370 -9.76 -9.91 -23.50
CA LEU A 370 -10.56 -8.70 -23.41
C LEU A 370 -9.68 -7.46 -23.17
N GLY A 371 -8.69 -7.56 -22.29
CA GLY A 371 -7.70 -6.50 -22.06
C GLY A 371 -6.93 -6.13 -23.34
N SER A 372 -6.43 -7.13 -24.07
CA SER A 372 -5.73 -6.93 -25.35
C SER A 372 -6.62 -6.26 -26.41
N GLN A 373 -7.90 -6.67 -26.50
CA GLN A 373 -8.87 -6.01 -27.38
C GLN A 373 -9.10 -4.55 -26.96
N PHE A 374 -9.30 -4.29 -25.67
CA PHE A 374 -9.45 -2.92 -25.16
C PHE A 374 -8.22 -2.07 -25.45
N LYS A 375 -7.01 -2.60 -25.25
CA LYS A 375 -5.76 -1.89 -25.56
C LYS A 375 -5.71 -1.40 -27.00
N ILE A 376 -6.08 -2.25 -27.97
CA ILE A 376 -6.14 -1.87 -29.39
C ILE A 376 -7.23 -0.82 -29.62
N GLN A 377 -8.44 -1.02 -29.08
CA GLN A 377 -9.54 -0.07 -29.21
C GLN A 377 -9.19 1.31 -28.64
N MET A 378 -8.42 1.36 -27.55
CA MET A 378 -8.01 2.61 -26.91
C MET A 378 -6.97 3.38 -27.73
N VAL A 379 -6.01 2.68 -28.35
CA VAL A 379 -5.09 3.31 -29.31
C VAL A 379 -5.86 3.90 -30.49
N ILE A 380 -6.83 3.16 -31.03
CA ILE A 380 -7.68 3.63 -32.13
C ILE A 380 -8.50 4.86 -31.69
N ALA A 381 -9.12 4.82 -30.51
CA ALA A 381 -9.90 5.94 -29.97
C ALA A 381 -9.04 7.20 -29.76
N GLY A 382 -7.82 7.05 -29.22
CA GLY A 382 -6.88 8.15 -29.05
C GLY A 382 -6.47 8.80 -30.38
N ILE A 383 -6.21 7.98 -31.42
CA ILE A 383 -5.91 8.49 -32.77
C ILE A 383 -7.12 9.22 -33.35
N ILE A 384 -8.33 8.67 -33.22
CA ILE A 384 -9.55 9.33 -33.69
C ILE A 384 -9.77 10.66 -32.97
N ALA A 385 -9.54 10.73 -31.65
CA ALA A 385 -9.65 11.96 -30.88
C ALA A 385 -8.64 13.03 -31.35
N LEU A 386 -7.37 12.67 -31.55
CA LEU A 386 -6.34 13.56 -32.08
C LEU A 386 -6.70 14.06 -33.50
N LEU A 387 -7.21 13.18 -34.37
CA LEU A 387 -7.65 13.55 -35.71
C LEU A 387 -8.89 14.46 -35.69
N ALA A 388 -9.83 14.21 -34.79
CA ALA A 388 -11.02 15.05 -34.60
C ALA A 388 -10.64 16.46 -34.13
N VAL A 389 -9.73 16.56 -33.16
CA VAL A 389 -9.14 17.82 -32.70
C VAL A 389 -8.42 18.54 -33.84
N ALA A 390 -7.54 17.84 -34.56
CA ALA A 390 -6.83 18.40 -35.70
C ALA A 390 -7.78 18.92 -36.79
N GLY A 391 -8.85 18.16 -37.09
CA GLY A 391 -9.90 18.55 -38.03
C GLY A 391 -10.68 19.77 -37.55
N MET A 392 -10.99 19.86 -36.26
CA MET A 392 -11.66 21.02 -35.64
C MET A 392 -10.80 22.28 -35.72
N ILE A 393 -9.53 22.20 -35.34
CA ILE A 393 -8.56 23.31 -35.43
C ILE A 393 -8.39 23.73 -36.91
N TYR A 394 -8.23 22.78 -37.82
CA TYR A 394 -8.12 23.06 -39.25
C TYR A 394 -9.36 23.78 -39.80
N ARG A 395 -10.56 23.33 -39.42
CA ARG A 395 -11.83 23.96 -39.84
C ARG A 395 -11.96 25.40 -39.33
N ARG A 396 -11.46 25.67 -38.11
CA ARG A 396 -11.50 26.98 -37.46
C ARG A 396 -10.52 27.98 -38.10
N TYR A 397 -9.24 27.60 -38.23
CA TYR A 397 -8.17 28.52 -38.63
C TYR A 397 -7.86 28.51 -40.14
N ARG A 398 -8.10 27.39 -40.85
CA ARG A 398 -7.87 27.20 -42.30
C ARG A 398 -6.44 27.47 -42.81
N GLU A 399 -5.53 27.91 -41.96
CA GLU A 399 -4.13 28.19 -42.30
C GLU A 399 -3.18 27.13 -41.74
N LYS A 400 -2.51 26.39 -42.64
CA LYS A 400 -1.57 25.32 -42.26
C LYS A 400 -0.46 25.79 -41.31
N ARG A 401 -0.06 27.07 -41.38
CA ARG A 401 1.02 27.64 -40.54
C ARG A 401 0.63 27.83 -39.08
N ILE A 402 -0.66 27.89 -38.77
CA ILE A 402 -1.21 27.99 -37.41
C ILE A 402 -1.61 26.60 -36.90
N VAL A 403 -2.17 25.79 -37.80
CA VAL A 403 -2.67 24.46 -37.47
C VAL A 403 -1.52 23.48 -37.14
N LEU A 404 -0.41 23.49 -37.90
CA LEU A 404 0.70 22.56 -37.69
C LEU A 404 1.34 22.72 -36.29
N PRO A 405 1.66 23.94 -35.82
CA PRO A 405 2.19 24.15 -34.47
C PRO A 405 1.24 23.68 -33.37
N MET A 406 -0.05 23.99 -33.47
CA MET A 406 -1.04 23.59 -32.45
C MET A 406 -1.16 22.06 -32.34
N ILE A 407 -1.22 21.35 -33.47
CA ILE A 407 -1.28 19.88 -33.48
C ILE A 407 0.01 19.28 -32.90
N THR A 408 1.17 19.78 -33.33
CA THR A 408 2.47 19.29 -32.83
C THR A 408 2.61 19.52 -31.32
N THR A 409 2.14 20.67 -30.80
CA THR A 409 2.14 20.97 -29.36
C THR A 409 1.21 20.03 -28.60
N SER A 410 -0.02 19.83 -29.07
CA SER A 410 -0.97 18.90 -28.44
C SER A 410 -0.46 17.46 -28.43
N PHE A 411 0.14 17.00 -29.52
CA PHE A 411 0.74 15.66 -29.58
C PHE A 411 1.92 15.51 -28.59
N SER A 412 2.78 16.52 -28.51
CA SER A 412 3.94 16.50 -27.61
C SER A 412 3.52 16.54 -26.14
N GLU A 413 2.42 17.22 -25.80
CA GLU A 413 1.84 17.24 -24.46
C GLU A 413 1.46 15.83 -23.99
N VAL A 414 0.80 15.05 -24.87
CA VAL A 414 0.49 13.63 -24.60
C VAL A 414 1.77 12.81 -24.41
N VAL A 415 2.77 12.99 -25.27
CA VAL A 415 4.06 12.28 -25.15
C VAL A 415 4.76 12.61 -23.83
N MET A 416 4.75 13.88 -23.42
CA MET A 416 5.33 14.29 -22.14
C MET A 416 4.58 13.69 -20.95
N MET A 417 3.25 13.65 -20.97
CA MET A 417 2.46 12.96 -19.94
C MET A 417 2.80 11.47 -19.84
N LEU A 418 2.86 10.77 -20.98
CA LEU A 418 3.24 9.37 -21.02
C LEU A 418 4.68 9.16 -20.53
N GLY A 419 5.59 10.11 -20.80
CA GLY A 419 6.95 10.10 -20.26
C GLY A 419 7.01 10.20 -18.75
N VAL A 420 6.21 11.10 -18.16
CA VAL A 420 6.06 11.21 -16.70
C VAL A 420 5.50 9.92 -16.11
N TRP A 421 4.46 9.35 -16.72
CA TRP A 421 3.88 8.06 -16.31
C TRP A 421 4.91 6.93 -16.32
N ALA A 422 5.74 6.86 -17.37
CA ALA A 422 6.79 5.86 -17.50
C ALA A 422 7.85 5.98 -16.38
N ILE A 423 8.28 7.21 -16.05
CA ILE A 423 9.26 7.46 -14.97
C ILE A 423 8.65 7.10 -13.60
N ALA A 424 7.40 7.51 -13.35
CA ALA A 424 6.73 7.26 -12.08
C ALA A 424 6.37 5.77 -11.88
N GLY A 425 6.40 4.97 -12.95
CA GLY A 425 5.99 3.57 -12.91
C GLY A 425 4.50 3.39 -12.61
N TRP A 426 3.70 4.42 -12.84
CA TRP A 426 2.25 4.39 -12.68
C TRP A 426 1.60 3.54 -13.77
N GLN A 427 0.48 2.92 -13.43
CA GLN A 427 -0.29 2.13 -14.40
C GLN A 427 -1.24 3.03 -15.18
N LEU A 428 -1.32 2.78 -16.48
CA LEU A 428 -2.36 3.35 -17.34
C LEU A 428 -3.59 2.45 -17.29
N ASP A 429 -4.62 2.90 -16.61
CA ASP A 429 -5.96 2.30 -16.56
C ASP A 429 -6.99 3.16 -17.34
N LEU A 430 -8.26 2.76 -17.33
CA LEU A 430 -9.31 3.54 -18.03
C LEU A 430 -9.46 4.95 -17.46
N ALA A 431 -9.35 5.10 -16.14
CA ALA A 431 -9.47 6.40 -15.48
C ALA A 431 -8.33 7.35 -15.89
N SER A 432 -7.09 6.85 -15.90
CA SER A 432 -5.91 7.59 -16.37
C SER A 432 -6.08 8.05 -17.81
N LEU A 433 -6.64 7.19 -18.68
CA LEU A 433 -6.90 7.56 -20.07
C LEU A 433 -7.97 8.64 -20.19
N ALA A 434 -9.06 8.56 -19.42
CA ALA A 434 -10.06 9.62 -19.38
C ALA A 434 -9.44 10.95 -18.94
N GLY A 435 -8.51 10.91 -17.98
CA GLY A 435 -7.69 12.05 -17.58
C GLY A 435 -6.84 12.62 -18.71
N ILE A 436 -6.13 11.77 -19.46
CA ILE A 436 -5.34 12.20 -20.63
C ILE A 436 -6.24 12.86 -21.69
N ILE A 437 -7.42 12.30 -21.98
CA ILE A 437 -8.38 12.88 -22.93
C ILE A 437 -8.88 14.24 -22.44
N MET A 438 -9.18 14.36 -21.14
CA MET A 438 -9.57 15.64 -20.53
C MET A 438 -8.47 16.69 -20.69
N VAL A 439 -7.21 16.32 -20.42
CA VAL A 439 -6.07 17.23 -20.55
C VAL A 439 -5.91 17.68 -22.00
N ILE A 440 -5.98 16.76 -22.98
CA ILE A 440 -5.94 17.09 -24.40
C ILE A 440 -7.00 18.15 -24.74
N GLY A 441 -8.23 18.00 -24.23
CA GLY A 441 -9.31 18.95 -24.42
C GLY A 441 -8.97 20.34 -23.87
N THR A 442 -8.50 20.40 -22.62
CA THR A 442 -8.14 21.68 -21.97
C THR A 442 -6.89 22.33 -22.57
N GLY A 443 -5.89 21.55 -22.98
CA GLY A 443 -4.66 22.04 -23.61
C GLY A 443 -4.98 22.69 -24.96
N VAL A 444 -5.81 22.05 -25.77
CA VAL A 444 -6.27 22.62 -27.05
C VAL A 444 -7.09 23.90 -26.84
N ASP A 445 -7.96 23.95 -25.83
CA ASP A 445 -8.74 25.15 -25.51
C ASP A 445 -7.81 26.35 -25.20
N GLN A 446 -6.80 26.14 -24.36
CA GLN A 446 -5.78 27.16 -24.08
C GLN A 446 -5.03 27.59 -25.35
N LEU A 447 -4.63 26.63 -26.19
CA LEU A 447 -3.98 26.92 -27.46
C LEU A 447 -4.88 27.77 -28.38
N VAL A 448 -6.18 27.49 -28.41
CA VAL A 448 -7.16 28.24 -29.20
C VAL A 448 -7.29 29.67 -28.68
N ILE A 449 -7.46 29.86 -27.36
CA ILE A 449 -7.57 31.18 -26.74
C ILE A 449 -6.33 32.04 -27.03
N ILE A 450 -5.13 31.47 -26.82
CA ILE A 450 -3.85 32.16 -27.08
C ILE A 450 -3.75 32.54 -28.56
N THR A 451 -4.12 31.62 -29.46
CA THR A 451 -4.03 31.86 -30.90
C THR A 451 -5.01 32.94 -31.36
N ASP A 452 -6.28 32.88 -30.92
CA ASP A 452 -7.30 33.87 -31.25
C ASP A 452 -6.91 35.27 -30.72
N GLU A 453 -6.35 35.36 -29.51
CA GLU A 453 -5.86 36.61 -28.94
C GLU A 453 -4.69 37.20 -29.76
N LEU A 454 -3.73 36.35 -30.15
CA LEU A 454 -2.59 36.77 -30.98
C LEU A 454 -3.02 37.24 -32.37
N LEU A 455 -4.02 36.59 -32.97
CA LEU A 455 -4.58 36.99 -34.27
C LEU A 455 -5.31 38.33 -34.17
N ARG A 456 -6.19 38.51 -33.17
CA ARG A 456 -6.94 39.76 -32.95
C ARG A 456 -6.03 40.93 -32.60
N GLY A 457 -5.06 40.73 -31.70
CA GLY A 457 -4.04 41.73 -31.39
C GLY A 457 -3.19 42.10 -32.61
N GLY A 458 -2.95 41.14 -33.51
CA GLY A 458 -2.29 41.35 -34.80
C GLY A 458 -3.09 42.23 -35.76
N GLU A 459 -4.40 42.00 -35.88
CA GLU A 459 -5.31 42.81 -36.70
C GLU A 459 -5.44 44.25 -36.18
N ALA A 460 -5.58 44.42 -34.85
CA ALA A 460 -5.66 45.73 -34.22
C ALA A 460 -4.38 46.57 -34.44
N ALA A 461 -3.20 45.95 -34.29
CA ALA A 461 -1.92 46.63 -34.53
C ALA A 461 -1.65 46.92 -36.01
N ALA A 462 -2.10 46.05 -36.93
CA ALA A 462 -1.99 46.29 -38.37
C ALA A 462 -2.89 47.45 -38.82
N SER A 463 -4.10 47.54 -38.28
CA SER A 463 -5.05 48.61 -38.60
C SER A 463 -4.59 49.99 -38.12
N SER A 464 -3.96 50.08 -36.94
CA SER A 464 -3.40 51.32 -36.40
C SER A 464 -2.13 51.74 -37.14
N ALA A 465 -1.25 50.79 -37.50
CA ALA A 465 -0.09 51.07 -38.34
C ALA A 465 -0.52 51.56 -39.74
N GLN A 466 -1.52 50.93 -40.37
CA GLN A 466 -2.05 51.38 -41.66
C GLN A 466 -2.69 52.76 -41.58
N ARG A 467 -3.44 53.08 -40.52
CA ARG A 467 -3.96 54.45 -40.31
C ARG A 467 -2.83 55.47 -40.20
N SER A 468 -1.81 55.19 -39.38
CA SER A 468 -0.69 56.12 -39.21
C SER A 468 0.14 56.31 -40.50
N ILE A 469 0.31 55.25 -41.30
CA ILE A 469 0.97 55.34 -42.61
C ILE A 469 0.09 56.09 -43.61
N LYS A 470 -1.24 55.91 -43.58
CA LYS A 470 -2.17 56.58 -44.50
C LYS A 470 -2.31 58.07 -44.17
N GLU A 471 -2.30 58.43 -42.89
CA GLU A 471 -2.26 59.81 -42.40
C GLU A 471 -0.95 60.49 -42.77
N ARG A 472 0.20 59.85 -42.51
CA ARG A 472 1.52 60.37 -42.92
C ARG A 472 1.67 60.44 -44.44
N ALA A 473 1.14 59.48 -45.18
CA ALA A 473 1.15 59.51 -46.64
C ALA A 473 0.20 60.58 -47.20
N ALA A 474 -0.91 60.89 -46.54
CA ALA A 474 -1.79 62.01 -46.90
C ALA A 474 -1.11 63.36 -46.64
N GLU A 475 -0.43 63.53 -45.51
CA GLU A 475 0.34 64.74 -45.18
C GLU A 475 1.52 64.97 -46.16
N VAL A 476 2.19 63.89 -46.57
CA VAL A 476 3.28 63.95 -47.58
C VAL A 476 2.74 64.16 -49.00
N ALA A 477 1.59 63.56 -49.35
CA ALA A 477 0.96 63.74 -50.65
C ALA A 477 0.42 65.16 -50.85
N GLU A 478 -0.09 65.79 -49.78
CA GLU A 478 -0.53 67.18 -49.77
C GLU A 478 0.64 68.16 -49.99
N LYS A 479 1.83 67.85 -49.46
CA LYS A 479 3.03 68.68 -49.61
C LYS A 479 3.82 68.49 -50.91
N ALA A 480 3.70 67.35 -51.60
CA ALA A 480 4.65 66.98 -52.67
C ALA A 480 4.06 66.73 -54.07
N GLY A 481 2.74 66.70 -54.23
CA GLY A 481 2.13 66.81 -55.56
C GLY A 481 2.36 65.71 -56.60
N VAL A 482 2.99 64.54 -56.33
CA VAL A 482 2.90 63.32 -57.18
C VAL A 482 3.20 62.02 -56.40
N GLY A 483 2.30 61.03 -56.51
CA GLY A 483 2.57 59.64 -56.97
C GLY A 483 3.33 58.60 -56.12
N LYS A 484 2.55 57.69 -55.51
CA LYS A 484 2.77 56.25 -55.18
C LYS A 484 3.88 55.86 -54.18
N ILE A 485 3.46 55.21 -53.10
CA ILE A 485 4.30 54.47 -52.15
C ILE A 485 4.05 52.95 -52.33
N ALA A 486 5.14 52.19 -52.47
CA ALA A 486 5.15 50.73 -52.59
C ALA A 486 4.88 50.04 -51.24
N GLY A 487 4.03 49.01 -51.26
CA GLY A 487 3.61 48.27 -50.07
C GLY A 487 4.59 47.18 -49.66
N THR A 488 5.14 47.31 -48.44
CA THR A 488 5.98 46.29 -47.79
C THR A 488 5.18 45.59 -46.68
N THR A 489 4.15 44.81 -47.02
CA THR A 489 3.24 44.22 -46.01
C THR A 489 3.56 42.76 -45.65
N SER A 490 4.46 42.08 -46.37
CA SER A 490 4.65 40.62 -46.21
C SER A 490 5.63 40.22 -45.08
N LYS A 491 6.73 40.96 -44.85
CA LYS A 491 7.78 40.54 -43.90
C LYS A 491 7.39 40.68 -42.42
N VAL A 492 6.54 41.65 -42.07
CA VAL A 492 6.14 41.91 -40.67
C VAL A 492 5.17 40.84 -40.16
N TYR A 493 4.29 40.33 -41.02
CA TYR A 493 3.35 39.26 -40.68
C TYR A 493 4.08 37.92 -40.41
N LEU A 494 5.08 37.60 -41.25
CA LEU A 494 5.94 36.42 -41.11
C LEU A 494 6.79 36.41 -39.83
N ALA A 495 7.35 37.55 -39.42
CA ALA A 495 8.16 37.67 -38.20
C ALA A 495 7.33 37.62 -36.90
N ARG A 496 6.00 37.75 -36.99
CA ARG A 496 5.09 37.71 -35.83
C ARG A 496 4.39 36.37 -35.69
N LEU A 497 4.20 35.65 -36.79
CA LEU A 497 3.74 34.25 -36.79
C LEU A 497 4.78 33.31 -36.15
N SER A 498 6.08 33.57 -36.36
CA SER A 498 7.14 32.87 -35.63
C SER A 498 7.13 33.19 -34.13
N ARG A 499 6.74 34.39 -33.70
CA ARG A 499 6.57 34.72 -32.27
C ARG A 499 5.37 34.00 -31.65
N ALA A 500 4.26 33.86 -32.39
CA ALA A 500 3.11 33.07 -31.95
C ALA A 500 3.51 31.60 -31.72
N PHE A 501 4.35 31.04 -32.60
CA PHE A 501 4.95 29.72 -32.43
C PHE A 501 5.74 29.59 -31.11
N MET A 502 6.57 30.59 -30.76
CA MET A 502 7.35 30.59 -29.50
C MET A 502 6.47 30.69 -28.25
N ILE A 503 5.40 31.47 -28.32
CA ILE A 503 4.48 31.70 -27.19
C ILE A 503 3.66 30.44 -26.91
N ILE A 504 3.14 29.80 -27.96
CA ILE A 504 2.42 28.52 -27.87
C ILE A 504 3.30 27.43 -27.24
N LEU A 505 4.55 27.33 -27.69
CA LEU A 505 5.50 26.36 -27.15
C LEU A 505 5.90 26.68 -25.69
N GLY A 506 6.02 27.97 -25.36
CA GLY A 506 6.29 28.44 -24.00
C GLY A 506 5.12 28.22 -23.03
N ALA A 507 3.88 28.32 -23.49
CA ALA A 507 2.69 28.01 -22.69
C ALA A 507 2.58 26.51 -22.38
N ALA A 508 2.90 25.65 -23.34
CA ALA A 508 2.97 24.20 -23.10
C ALA A 508 4.02 23.83 -22.04
N ALA A 509 5.16 24.53 -22.02
CA ALA A 509 6.18 24.35 -20.99
C ALA A 509 5.68 24.76 -19.58
N THR A 510 4.79 25.76 -19.47
CA THR A 510 4.19 26.13 -18.18
C THR A 510 3.19 25.11 -17.67
N THR A 511 2.47 24.41 -18.55
CA THR A 511 1.58 23.30 -18.17
C THR A 511 2.38 22.13 -17.57
N VAL A 512 3.55 21.82 -18.14
CA VAL A 512 4.48 20.81 -17.60
C VAL A 512 4.96 21.20 -16.20
N VAL A 513 5.31 22.47 -15.99
CA VAL A 513 5.71 22.96 -14.66
C VAL A 513 4.53 22.94 -13.67
N ALA A 514 3.31 23.24 -14.11
CA ALA A 514 2.12 23.19 -13.27
C ALA A 514 1.73 21.75 -12.86
N MET A 515 2.18 20.74 -13.61
CA MET A 515 1.94 19.32 -13.33
C MET A 515 3.00 18.67 -12.42
N LEU A 516 4.14 19.34 -12.15
CA LEU A 516 5.18 18.85 -11.23
C LEU A 516 4.67 18.41 -9.83
N PRO A 517 3.70 19.10 -9.20
CA PRO A 517 3.19 18.68 -7.90
C PRO A 517 2.53 17.29 -7.87
N LEU A 518 2.01 16.80 -9.01
CA LEU A 518 1.40 15.47 -9.09
C LEU A 518 2.41 14.34 -8.85
N LEU A 519 3.71 14.58 -9.06
CA LEU A 519 4.77 13.60 -8.79
C LEU A 519 4.99 13.32 -7.29
N PHE A 520 4.42 14.15 -6.41
CA PHE A 520 4.59 14.06 -4.96
C PHE A 520 3.29 13.72 -4.23
N MET A 521 2.21 13.46 -4.97
CA MET A 521 0.96 12.87 -4.49
C MET A 521 0.98 11.38 -4.80
#